data_AF-A0A2H0H9M3-F1
#
_entry.id   AF-A0A2H0H9M3-F1
#
_cell.length_a   1.000
_cell.length_b   1.000
_cell.length_c   1.000
_cell.angle_alpha   90.00
_cell.angle_beta   90.00
_cell.angle_gamma   90.00
#
_symmetry.space_group_name_H-M   'P 1'
#
loop_
_entity.id
_entity.type
_entity.pdbx_description
1 polymer ?
#
loop_
_entity_poly.entity_id
_entity_poly.type
_entity_poly.pdbx_seq_one_letter_code
_entity_poly.pdbx_strand_id
1 'polypeptide(L)'
;MNQFGMLTGTNLGNVIDQQIIFDQRNGNITDILAKNSQSMHSLQNYHYNWDTDGNLEHRKDMIKNLKESFIYDAFDRLTTVRLNAAEQLTIEYGNSGNITNKTDVGDYTYNTSSKPFAIESIDGTPPTISQLYQSIDYTSFDKVKHISEKETPESTADLLTLNIGYGTDRERVWQKSENNLTGVTLEKRIFNTVYEEVTDNKGDKKQLHYLRAPNGVFAIFTIENEKVELTNYILKDHLGSINYIVNASGEVVQELNFDAWGRRRNPATWTYYDPSTTLPQPLFDRGYTFHEHLDDFKLINMPACRNISEGRNGRMYDPVLARFLSPDPIVQLPEYSQSYNSYSYVLNNPLLFTDPSGFSADWFINS
;
A
#
# COMPACT_ATOMS: atom_id res chain seq x y z
N MET A 1 19.68 -15.38 -12.51
CA MET A 1 19.51 -15.66 -11.07
C MET A 1 20.88 -15.72 -10.42
N ASN A 2 21.00 -15.35 -9.15
CA ASN A 2 22.22 -15.58 -8.36
C ASN A 2 22.24 -17.01 -7.76
N GLN A 3 23.28 -17.31 -6.97
CA GLN A 3 23.49 -18.60 -6.32
C GLN A 3 22.38 -19.01 -5.32
N PHE A 4 21.52 -18.08 -4.92
CA PHE A 4 20.41 -18.31 -3.99
C PHE A 4 19.04 -18.39 -4.71
N GLY A 5 19.04 -18.45 -6.05
CA GLY A 5 17.81 -18.50 -6.83
C GLY A 5 17.09 -17.15 -6.99
N MET A 6 17.68 -16.04 -6.51
CA MET A 6 17.07 -14.72 -6.65
C MET A 6 17.26 -14.17 -8.06
N LEU A 7 16.21 -13.59 -8.63
CA LEU A 7 16.24 -12.98 -9.96
C LEU A 7 17.04 -11.66 -9.93
N THR A 8 18.23 -11.67 -10.54
CA THR A 8 19.14 -10.52 -10.60
C THR A 8 18.97 -9.64 -11.84
N GLY A 9 18.26 -10.15 -12.84
CA GLY A 9 17.97 -9.39 -14.05
C GLY A 9 16.84 -10.03 -14.83
N THR A 10 15.99 -9.18 -15.40
CA THR A 10 14.81 -9.55 -16.17
C THR A 10 14.69 -8.61 -17.37
N ASN A 11 14.30 -9.17 -18.51
CA ASN A 11 13.89 -8.38 -19.66
C ASN A 11 12.35 -8.48 -19.75
N LEU A 12 11.68 -7.34 -19.64
CA LEU A 12 10.22 -7.26 -19.70
C LEU A 12 9.83 -6.79 -21.11
N GLY A 13 9.19 -7.69 -21.85
CA GLY A 13 8.60 -7.36 -23.14
C GLY A 13 9.59 -6.97 -24.26
N ASN A 14 10.88 -7.24 -24.11
CA ASN A 14 11.94 -6.71 -24.98
C ASN A 14 11.99 -5.17 -25.02
N VAL A 15 11.44 -4.50 -24.00
CA VAL A 15 11.41 -3.04 -23.92
C VAL A 15 12.05 -2.50 -22.65
N ILE A 16 12.08 -3.27 -21.56
CA ILE A 16 12.69 -2.86 -20.30
C ILE A 16 13.73 -3.90 -19.86
N ASP A 17 14.95 -3.45 -19.60
CA ASP A 17 15.98 -4.22 -18.92
C ASP A 17 16.03 -3.81 -17.45
N GLN A 18 15.68 -4.73 -16.56
CA GLN A 18 15.74 -4.53 -15.11
C GLN A 18 16.88 -5.37 -14.51
N GLN A 19 17.58 -4.77 -13.55
CA GLN A 19 18.62 -5.38 -12.75
C GLN A 19 18.31 -5.14 -11.27
N ILE A 20 18.46 -6.17 -10.46
CA ILE A 20 18.30 -6.12 -9.01
C ILE A 20 19.57 -6.69 -8.38
N ILE A 21 20.19 -5.91 -7.51
CA ILE A 21 21.39 -6.28 -6.76
C ILE A 21 20.98 -6.59 -5.33
N PHE A 22 21.55 -7.66 -4.79
CA PHE A 22 21.28 -8.14 -3.44
C PHE A 22 22.58 -8.19 -2.64
N ASP A 23 22.50 -7.87 -1.34
CA ASP A 23 23.60 -8.12 -0.42
C ASP A 23 23.76 -9.66 -0.25
N GLN A 24 24.98 -10.14 -0.43
CA GLN A 24 25.27 -11.57 -0.42
C GLN A 24 25.17 -12.21 0.98
N ARG A 25 25.15 -11.40 2.05
CA ARG A 25 25.15 -11.86 3.44
C ARG A 25 23.73 -12.11 3.96
N ASN A 26 22.80 -11.22 3.65
CA ASN A 26 21.43 -11.26 4.19
C ASN A 26 20.33 -11.35 3.11
N GLY A 27 20.66 -11.19 1.83
CA GLY A 27 19.70 -11.27 0.73
C GLY A 27 18.84 -10.02 0.54
N ASN A 28 19.10 -8.94 1.26
CA ASN A 28 18.37 -7.68 1.09
C ASN A 28 18.71 -7.03 -0.26
N ILE A 29 17.73 -6.37 -0.88
CA ILE A 29 17.94 -5.61 -2.12
C ILE A 29 18.77 -4.36 -1.80
N THR A 30 19.90 -4.17 -2.50
CA THR A 30 20.72 -2.97 -2.39
C THR A 30 20.47 -1.99 -3.53
N ASP A 31 20.14 -2.49 -4.72
CA ASP A 31 19.93 -1.65 -5.89
C ASP A 31 18.85 -2.22 -6.81
N ILE A 32 18.03 -1.33 -7.37
CA ILE A 32 17.07 -1.64 -8.45
C ILE A 32 17.30 -0.64 -9.57
N LEU A 33 17.69 -1.14 -10.74
CA LEU A 33 17.92 -0.35 -11.94
C LEU A 33 17.06 -0.90 -13.08
N ALA A 34 16.17 -0.09 -13.63
CA ALA A 34 15.44 -0.40 -14.85
C ALA A 34 15.76 0.63 -15.94
N LYS A 35 16.00 0.15 -17.15
CA LYS A 35 16.29 0.97 -18.33
C LYS A 35 15.36 0.58 -19.47
N ASN A 36 15.05 1.56 -20.32
CA ASN A 36 14.52 1.24 -21.64
C ASN A 36 15.62 0.50 -22.43
N SER A 37 15.32 -0.70 -22.90
CA SER A 37 16.29 -1.60 -23.55
C SER A 37 16.85 -1.07 -24.89
N GLN A 38 16.15 -0.13 -25.53
CA GLN A 38 16.57 0.46 -26.80
C GLN A 38 17.35 1.76 -26.59
N SER A 39 16.77 2.71 -25.84
CA SER A 39 17.39 4.01 -25.61
C SER A 39 18.45 3.99 -24.51
N MET A 40 18.49 2.93 -23.70
CA MET A 40 19.31 2.78 -22.50
C MET A 40 19.05 3.86 -21.43
N HIS A 41 17.98 4.65 -21.58
CA HIS A 41 17.56 5.64 -20.60
C HIS A 41 17.07 4.97 -19.32
N SER A 42 17.54 5.45 -18.17
CA SER A 42 17.09 4.96 -16.87
C SER A 42 15.65 5.37 -16.59
N LEU A 43 14.80 4.37 -16.39
CA LEU A 43 13.39 4.55 -16.00
C LEU A 43 13.24 4.54 -14.47
N GLN A 44 14.01 3.67 -13.79
CA GLN A 44 14.06 3.55 -12.34
C GLN A 44 15.51 3.33 -11.92
N ASN A 45 15.96 3.99 -10.85
CA ASN A 45 17.28 3.75 -10.28
C ASN A 45 17.25 4.06 -8.77
N TYR A 46 17.06 3.01 -7.96
CA TYR A 46 17.03 3.10 -6.51
C TYR A 46 18.26 2.44 -5.90
N HIS A 47 18.79 3.08 -4.87
CA HIS A 47 19.80 2.53 -3.96
C HIS A 47 19.23 2.42 -2.56
N TYR A 48 19.50 1.32 -1.87
CA TYR A 48 19.05 1.00 -0.52
C TYR A 48 20.25 0.61 0.33
N ASN A 49 20.23 1.08 1.57
CA ASN A 49 21.24 0.75 2.55
C ASN A 49 20.58 0.36 3.87
N TRP A 50 21.06 -0.74 4.42
CA TRP A 50 20.48 -1.43 5.56
C TRP A 50 21.48 -1.42 6.72
N ASP A 51 20.98 -1.32 7.96
CA ASP A 51 21.80 -1.47 9.15
C ASP A 51 22.14 -2.95 9.41
N THR A 52 22.84 -3.20 10.52
CA THR A 52 23.23 -4.56 10.93
C THR A 52 22.07 -5.41 11.43
N ASP A 53 20.99 -4.78 11.89
CA ASP A 53 19.80 -5.45 12.43
C ASP A 53 18.78 -5.74 11.30
N GLY A 54 19.02 -5.18 10.12
CA GLY A 54 18.24 -5.39 8.90
C GLY A 54 17.25 -4.28 8.62
N ASN A 55 17.22 -3.19 9.39
CA ASN A 55 16.36 -2.04 9.13
C ASN A 55 16.91 -1.20 7.97
N LEU A 56 16.01 -0.55 7.24
CA LEU A 56 16.40 0.31 6.12
C LEU A 56 16.90 1.65 6.65
N GLU A 57 18.20 1.90 6.67
CA GLU A 57 18.75 3.20 7.09
C GLU A 57 18.40 4.31 6.10
N HIS A 58 18.47 4.02 4.80
CA HIS A 58 18.06 4.97 3.78
C HIS A 58 17.74 4.33 2.43
N ARG A 59 16.89 5.02 1.66
CA ARG A 59 16.69 4.81 0.22
C ARG A 59 17.02 6.08 -0.55
N LYS A 60 17.53 5.93 -1.76
CA LYS A 60 17.88 7.05 -2.63
C LYS A 60 17.41 6.80 -4.06
N ASP A 61 16.65 7.73 -4.62
CA ASP A 61 16.41 7.80 -6.07
C ASP A 61 17.60 8.49 -6.72
N MET A 62 18.34 7.74 -7.52
CA MET A 62 19.56 8.19 -8.18
C MET A 62 19.28 9.03 -9.44
N ILE A 63 18.06 8.98 -9.99
CA ILE A 63 17.63 9.83 -11.12
C ILE A 63 17.29 11.22 -10.60
N LYS A 64 16.48 11.31 -9.53
CA LYS A 64 16.03 12.59 -8.96
C LYS A 64 16.98 13.17 -7.91
N ASN A 65 17.96 12.37 -7.48
CA ASN A 65 18.88 12.69 -6.39
C ASN A 65 18.16 13.04 -5.08
N LEU A 66 17.05 12.35 -4.79
CA LEU A 66 16.31 12.46 -3.53
C LEU A 66 16.71 11.31 -2.60
N LYS A 67 17.04 11.64 -1.36
CA LYS A 67 17.41 10.67 -0.32
C LYS A 67 16.42 10.74 0.83
N GLU A 68 15.85 9.60 1.19
CA GLU A 68 15.05 9.44 2.40
C GLU A 68 15.81 8.58 3.40
N SER A 69 15.91 9.02 4.65
CA SER A 69 16.63 8.32 5.72
C SER A 69 15.73 8.11 6.92
N PHE A 70 15.95 7.00 7.62
CA PHE A 70 15.05 6.49 8.64
C PHE A 70 15.83 6.23 9.92
N ILE A 71 15.20 6.50 11.06
CA ILE A 71 15.76 6.27 12.39
C ILE A 71 14.78 5.39 13.15
N TYR A 72 15.32 4.45 13.91
CA TYR A 72 14.57 3.45 14.66
C TYR A 72 14.93 3.54 16.14
N ASP A 73 14.01 3.09 17.00
CA ASP A 73 14.29 2.88 18.42
C ASP A 73 14.89 1.49 18.70
N ALA A 74 15.16 1.19 19.98
CA ALA A 74 15.75 -0.08 20.39
C ALA A 74 14.83 -1.32 20.20
N PHE A 75 13.61 -1.13 19.72
CA PHE A 75 12.64 -2.18 19.38
C PHE A 75 12.40 -2.25 17.85
N ASP A 76 13.29 -1.65 17.06
CA ASP A 76 13.23 -1.56 15.60
C ASP A 76 11.98 -0.85 15.08
N ARG A 77 11.37 0.04 15.87
CA ARG A 77 10.18 0.82 15.45
C ARG A 77 10.63 2.14 14.81
N LEU A 78 10.02 2.51 13.69
CA LEU A 78 10.37 3.72 12.94
C LEU A 78 10.03 4.99 13.72
N THR A 79 11.02 5.76 14.17
CA THR A 79 10.78 6.99 14.95
C THR A 79 10.90 8.26 14.13
N THR A 80 11.71 8.27 13.07
CA THR A 80 11.97 9.50 12.31
C THR A 80 12.16 9.23 10.83
N VAL A 81 11.57 10.08 9.99
CA VAL A 81 11.77 10.11 8.54
C VAL A 81 12.36 11.45 8.13
N ARG A 82 13.45 11.42 7.35
CA ARG A 82 14.11 12.62 6.80
C ARG A 82 14.17 12.57 5.30
N LEU A 83 13.78 13.65 4.63
CA LEU A 83 13.96 13.86 3.20
C LEU A 83 15.09 14.86 2.98
N ASN A 84 16.16 14.45 2.30
CA ASN A 84 17.36 15.26 2.06
C ASN A 84 17.89 15.92 3.35
N ALA A 85 17.95 15.13 4.43
CA ALA A 85 18.32 15.53 5.80
C ALA A 85 17.31 16.43 6.54
N ALA A 86 16.27 16.95 5.88
CA ALA A 86 15.19 17.66 6.56
C ALA A 86 14.21 16.67 7.19
N GLU A 87 13.90 16.85 8.47
CA GLU A 87 12.89 16.05 9.16
C GLU A 87 11.50 16.27 8.55
N GLN A 88 10.81 15.17 8.24
CA GLN A 88 9.48 15.18 7.63
C GLN A 88 8.42 14.64 8.57
N LEU A 89 8.79 13.65 9.39
CA LEU A 89 7.88 12.92 10.26
C LEU A 89 8.63 12.41 11.48
N THR A 90 8.07 12.64 12.65
CA THR A 90 8.52 12.02 13.91
C THR A 90 7.34 11.27 14.54
N ILE A 91 7.65 10.10 15.11
CA ILE A 91 6.69 9.16 15.66
C ILE A 91 7.18 8.76 17.05
N GLU A 92 6.29 8.88 18.03
CA GLU A 92 6.53 8.46 19.39
C GLU A 92 5.65 7.26 19.72
N TYR A 93 6.21 6.36 20.52
CA TYR A 93 5.55 5.11 20.90
C TYR A 93 5.49 4.96 22.40
N GLY A 94 4.35 4.46 22.88
CA GLY A 94 4.22 3.96 24.24
C GLY A 94 4.87 2.58 24.42
N ASN A 95 4.97 2.14 25.68
CA ASN A 95 5.50 0.82 26.03
C ASN A 95 4.68 -0.33 25.42
N SER A 96 3.39 -0.09 25.16
CA SER A 96 2.47 -1.05 24.53
C SER A 96 2.61 -1.17 23.00
N GLY A 97 3.50 -0.38 22.38
CA GLY A 97 3.64 -0.31 20.92
C GLY A 97 2.59 0.55 20.22
N ASN A 98 1.69 1.18 20.98
CA ASN A 98 0.81 2.22 20.46
C ASN A 98 1.65 3.44 20.03
N ILE A 99 1.30 4.05 18.91
CA ILE A 99 1.78 5.40 18.58
C ILE A 99 1.11 6.33 19.57
N THR A 100 1.89 7.13 20.30
CA THR A 100 1.37 8.14 21.24
C THR A 100 1.30 9.50 20.58
N ASN A 101 2.25 9.80 19.67
CA ASN A 101 2.25 11.01 18.87
C ASN A 101 2.80 10.72 17.47
N LYS A 102 2.25 11.39 16.47
CA LYS A 102 2.80 11.42 15.12
C LYS A 102 2.68 12.84 14.58
N THR A 103 3.78 13.47 14.14
CA THR A 103 3.81 14.93 13.89
C THR A 103 2.84 15.44 12.83
N ASP A 104 2.41 14.60 11.89
CA ASP A 104 1.43 14.94 10.85
C ASP A 104 -0.03 14.57 11.23
N VAL A 105 -0.26 14.04 12.44
CA VAL A 105 -1.57 13.68 12.99
C VAL A 105 -1.83 14.40 14.32
N GLY A 106 -0.89 14.34 15.26
CA GLY A 106 -1.02 14.83 16.63
C GLY A 106 -0.90 13.70 17.66
N ASP A 107 -1.45 13.95 18.86
CA ASP A 107 -1.48 12.98 19.95
C ASP A 107 -2.61 11.97 19.77
N TYR A 108 -2.35 10.72 20.15
CA TYR A 108 -3.29 9.61 20.07
C TYR A 108 -3.78 9.26 21.48
N THR A 109 -5.09 9.14 21.63
CA THR A 109 -5.73 8.85 22.92
C THR A 109 -6.25 7.40 22.97
N TYR A 110 -5.96 6.71 24.08
CA TYR A 110 -6.33 5.32 24.36
C TYR A 110 -6.91 5.18 25.78
N ASN A 111 -8.06 5.82 26.06
CA ASN A 111 -8.62 5.87 27.42
C ASN A 111 -9.53 4.67 27.75
N THR A 112 -10.02 3.97 26.73
CA THR A 112 -10.88 2.80 26.91
C THR A 112 -10.08 1.57 27.37
N SER A 113 -10.12 1.28 28.67
CA SER A 113 -9.36 0.18 29.29
C SER A 113 -9.67 -1.22 28.74
N SER A 114 -10.89 -1.46 28.25
CA SER A 114 -11.27 -2.71 27.59
C SER A 114 -10.77 -2.82 26.15
N LYS A 115 -10.23 -1.74 25.58
CA LYS A 115 -9.69 -1.66 24.21
C LYS A 115 -8.35 -0.89 24.21
N PRO A 116 -7.33 -1.37 24.93
CA PRO A 116 -6.10 -0.61 25.20
C PRO A 116 -5.26 -0.29 23.94
N PHE A 117 -5.55 -0.94 22.81
CA PHE A 117 -4.86 -0.75 21.54
C PHE A 117 -5.71 0.00 20.49
N ALA A 118 -6.99 0.22 20.76
CA ALA A 118 -7.88 0.92 19.83
C ALA A 118 -7.80 2.42 20.06
N ILE A 119 -7.56 3.18 19.00
CA ILE A 119 -7.57 4.64 19.05
C ILE A 119 -8.99 5.09 19.40
N GLU A 120 -9.10 5.94 20.42
CA GLU A 120 -10.38 6.55 20.83
C GLU A 120 -10.57 7.91 20.19
N SER A 121 -9.50 8.72 20.16
CA SER A 121 -9.46 10.01 19.49
C SER A 121 -8.03 10.40 19.15
N ILE A 122 -7.91 11.40 18.29
CA ILE A 122 -6.67 12.13 18.00
C ILE A 122 -6.86 13.60 18.39
N ASP A 123 -5.78 14.28 18.72
CA ASP A 123 -5.83 15.69 19.08
C ASP A 123 -6.02 16.60 17.86
N GLY A 124 -6.99 17.50 17.96
CA GLY A 124 -7.30 18.49 16.93
C GLY A 124 -7.94 17.92 15.68
N THR A 125 -7.79 18.65 14.57
CA THR A 125 -8.28 18.27 13.23
C THR A 125 -7.12 18.40 12.26
N PRO A 126 -6.18 17.44 12.27
CA PRO A 126 -5.02 17.51 11.42
C PRO A 126 -5.48 17.59 9.95
N PRO A 127 -4.92 18.51 9.15
CA PRO A 127 -5.38 18.72 7.78
C PRO A 127 -5.20 17.46 6.93
N THR A 128 -4.30 16.56 7.33
CA THR A 128 -3.96 15.30 6.66
C THR A 128 -5.06 14.25 6.66
N ILE A 129 -6.08 14.40 7.50
CA ILE A 129 -7.18 13.44 7.66
C ILE A 129 -8.48 14.05 7.11
N SER A 130 -9.21 13.25 6.34
CA SER A 130 -10.54 13.62 5.83
C SER A 130 -11.44 14.00 7.01
N GLN A 131 -12.13 15.13 6.88
CA GLN A 131 -13.10 15.58 7.88
C GLN A 131 -14.49 14.98 7.66
N LEU A 132 -14.67 14.19 6.59
CA LEU A 132 -15.91 13.47 6.38
C LEU A 132 -16.06 12.37 7.44
N TYR A 133 -17.28 12.23 7.94
CA TYR A 133 -17.62 11.19 8.90
C TYR A 133 -17.69 9.85 8.19
N GLN A 134 -16.73 8.97 8.46
CA GLN A 134 -16.64 7.64 7.88
C GLN A 134 -17.28 6.59 8.80
N SER A 135 -18.16 5.76 8.23
CA SER A 135 -18.74 4.59 8.89
C SER A 135 -18.36 3.32 8.15
N ILE A 136 -18.01 2.26 8.89
CA ILE A 136 -17.66 0.95 8.34
C ILE A 136 -18.52 -0.12 8.98
N ASP A 137 -19.31 -0.81 8.16
CA ASP A 137 -20.07 -1.99 8.57
C ASP A 137 -19.33 -3.26 8.21
N TYR A 138 -19.41 -4.25 9.09
CA TYR A 138 -18.79 -5.56 8.92
C TYR A 138 -19.84 -6.66 8.67
N THR A 139 -19.45 -7.71 7.97
CA THR A 139 -20.21 -8.95 7.84
C THR A 139 -20.22 -9.71 9.16
N SER A 140 -21.07 -10.74 9.29
CA SER A 140 -21.09 -11.64 10.45
C SER A 140 -19.84 -12.52 10.60
N PHE A 141 -18.90 -12.41 9.68
CA PHE A 141 -17.60 -13.09 9.70
C PHE A 141 -16.46 -12.07 9.62
N ASP A 142 -16.71 -10.85 10.09
CA ASP A 142 -15.73 -9.77 10.35
C ASP A 142 -14.95 -9.28 9.11
N LYS A 143 -15.57 -9.27 7.92
CA LYS A 143 -15.06 -8.56 6.73
C LYS A 143 -15.81 -7.26 6.49
N VAL A 144 -15.16 -6.25 5.94
CA VAL A 144 -15.83 -5.00 5.57
C VAL A 144 -16.91 -5.26 4.53
N LYS A 145 -18.14 -4.87 4.84
CA LYS A 145 -19.33 -5.02 3.99
C LYS A 145 -19.68 -3.72 3.29
N HIS A 146 -19.63 -2.63 4.03
CA HIS A 146 -20.05 -1.32 3.56
C HIS A 146 -19.18 -0.23 4.20
N ILE A 147 -18.78 0.75 3.41
CA ILE A 147 -18.17 2.00 3.88
C ILE A 147 -19.04 3.14 3.36
N SER A 148 -19.34 4.11 4.22
CA SER A 148 -19.95 5.37 3.80
C SER A 148 -19.24 6.57 4.42
N GLU A 149 -19.18 7.66 3.67
CA GLU A 149 -18.73 8.95 4.17
C GLU A 149 -19.81 10.02 4.01
N LYS A 150 -19.99 10.81 5.06
CA LYS A 150 -20.97 11.89 5.15
C LYS A 150 -20.31 13.20 5.58
N GLU A 151 -20.94 14.33 5.29
CA GLU A 151 -20.49 15.63 5.80
C GLU A 151 -20.56 15.69 7.32
N THR A 152 -21.67 15.23 7.90
CA THR A 152 -21.85 15.10 9.35
C THR A 152 -22.56 13.79 9.70
N PRO A 153 -22.49 13.30 10.95
CA PRO A 153 -23.20 12.08 11.37
C PRO A 153 -24.72 12.12 11.13
N GLU A 154 -25.33 13.31 11.22
CA GLU A 154 -26.77 13.52 11.07
C GLU A 154 -27.21 13.66 9.60
N SER A 155 -26.26 13.74 8.67
CA SER A 155 -26.55 13.89 7.25
C SER A 155 -27.31 12.67 6.72
N THR A 156 -28.36 12.93 5.93
CA THR A 156 -29.20 11.88 5.34
C THR A 156 -28.62 11.30 4.05
N ALA A 157 -27.78 12.06 3.36
CA ALA A 157 -27.13 11.64 2.12
C ALA A 157 -25.68 11.23 2.38
N ASP A 158 -25.30 10.07 1.83
CA ASP A 158 -23.90 9.67 1.74
C ASP A 158 -23.23 10.41 0.57
N LEU A 159 -22.03 10.94 0.80
CA LEU A 159 -21.21 11.56 -0.23
C LEU A 159 -20.39 10.51 -0.99
N LEU A 160 -19.89 9.52 -0.27
CA LEU A 160 -19.14 8.39 -0.81
C LEU A 160 -19.72 7.10 -0.24
N THR A 161 -19.89 6.09 -1.08
CA THR A 161 -20.25 4.74 -0.62
C THR A 161 -19.41 3.67 -1.30
N LEU A 162 -19.13 2.60 -0.58
CA LEU A 162 -18.51 1.38 -1.08
C LEU A 162 -19.28 0.19 -0.54
N ASN A 163 -19.83 -0.62 -1.43
CA ASN A 163 -20.44 -1.90 -1.10
C ASN A 163 -19.53 -3.04 -1.55
N ILE A 164 -19.35 -4.03 -0.69
CA ILE A 164 -18.48 -5.18 -0.97
C ILE A 164 -19.27 -6.48 -0.83
N GLY A 165 -19.19 -7.32 -1.86
CA GLY A 165 -19.80 -8.63 -1.90
C GLY A 165 -18.80 -9.78 -1.79
N TYR A 166 -19.20 -10.82 -1.06
CA TYR A 166 -18.40 -12.01 -0.82
C TYR A 166 -19.08 -13.27 -1.36
N GLY A 167 -18.28 -14.18 -1.90
CA GLY A 167 -18.70 -15.51 -2.33
C GLY A 167 -18.90 -16.48 -1.17
N THR A 168 -19.20 -17.74 -1.49
CA THR A 168 -19.47 -18.78 -0.49
C THR A 168 -18.23 -19.13 0.35
N ASP A 169 -17.04 -18.98 -0.22
CA ASP A 169 -15.77 -19.23 0.46
C ASP A 169 -15.23 -17.95 1.14
N ARG A 170 -16.11 -16.95 1.30
CA ARG A 170 -15.84 -15.64 1.89
C ARG A 170 -14.83 -14.81 1.10
N GLU A 171 -14.46 -15.21 -0.10
CA GLU A 171 -13.64 -14.44 -1.01
C GLU A 171 -14.42 -13.24 -1.55
N ARG A 172 -13.75 -12.09 -1.70
CA ARG A 172 -14.40 -10.92 -2.31
C ARG A 172 -14.63 -11.20 -3.80
N VAL A 173 -15.86 -11.01 -4.27
CA VAL A 173 -16.27 -11.31 -5.65
C VAL A 173 -16.74 -10.08 -6.42
N TRP A 174 -17.21 -9.05 -5.72
CA TRP A 174 -17.55 -7.77 -6.35
C TRP A 174 -17.45 -6.63 -5.35
N GLN A 175 -17.35 -5.42 -5.88
CA GLN A 175 -17.58 -4.19 -5.13
C GLN A 175 -18.22 -3.13 -6.02
N LYS A 176 -18.93 -2.19 -5.41
CA LYS A 176 -19.52 -1.03 -6.09
C LYS A 176 -19.19 0.22 -5.28
N SER A 177 -18.46 1.16 -5.87
CA SER A 177 -18.17 2.45 -5.28
C SER A 177 -18.98 3.55 -5.95
N GLU A 178 -19.53 4.47 -5.17
CA GLU A 178 -20.31 5.61 -5.65
C GLU A 178 -19.74 6.87 -5.01
N ASN A 179 -19.20 7.78 -5.84
CA ASN A 179 -18.71 9.07 -5.44
C ASN A 179 -19.71 10.14 -5.90
N ASN A 180 -20.61 10.55 -5.00
CA ASN A 180 -21.67 11.52 -5.30
C ASN A 180 -21.13 12.96 -5.45
N LEU A 181 -19.87 13.21 -5.05
CA LEU A 181 -19.21 14.51 -5.26
C LEU A 181 -18.79 14.69 -6.72
N THR A 182 -18.34 13.61 -7.38
CA THR A 182 -17.91 13.63 -8.79
C THR A 182 -18.93 13.03 -9.75
N GLY A 183 -19.94 12.34 -9.22
CA GLY A 183 -20.93 11.57 -9.99
C GLY A 183 -20.35 10.30 -10.61
N VAL A 184 -19.18 9.83 -10.16
CA VAL A 184 -18.54 8.61 -10.66
C VAL A 184 -19.05 7.40 -9.88
N THR A 185 -19.43 6.35 -10.60
CA THR A 185 -19.72 5.03 -10.02
C THR A 185 -18.87 3.99 -10.73
N LEU A 186 -18.27 3.09 -9.96
CA LEU A 186 -17.50 1.97 -10.49
C LEU A 186 -18.05 0.66 -9.90
N GLU A 187 -18.40 -0.30 -10.76
CA GLU A 187 -18.63 -1.68 -10.38
C GLU A 187 -17.40 -2.50 -10.74
N LYS A 188 -16.81 -3.19 -9.77
CA LYS A 188 -15.70 -4.10 -9.99
C LYS A 188 -16.14 -5.53 -9.70
N ARG A 189 -15.86 -6.44 -10.62
CA ARG A 189 -16.01 -7.89 -10.46
C ARG A 189 -14.65 -8.55 -10.36
N ILE A 190 -14.51 -9.43 -9.38
CA ILE A 190 -13.25 -10.08 -9.03
C ILE A 190 -13.45 -11.58 -9.22
N PHE A 191 -12.76 -12.14 -10.20
CA PHE A 191 -12.87 -13.56 -10.51
C PHE A 191 -11.83 -14.36 -9.74
N ASN A 192 -10.59 -13.87 -9.73
CA ASN A 192 -9.46 -14.48 -9.04
C ASN A 192 -8.32 -13.47 -8.86
N THR A 193 -7.14 -13.95 -8.45
CA THR A 193 -5.94 -13.13 -8.23
C THR A 193 -5.24 -12.67 -9.51
N VAL A 194 -5.74 -13.08 -10.68
CA VAL A 194 -5.17 -12.79 -12.00
C VAL A 194 -6.11 -12.01 -12.91
N TYR A 195 -7.40 -11.88 -12.57
CA TYR A 195 -8.40 -11.27 -13.44
C TYR A 195 -9.49 -10.50 -12.70
N GLU A 196 -9.69 -9.25 -13.11
CA GLU A 196 -10.73 -8.35 -12.60
C GLU A 196 -11.39 -7.59 -13.76
N GLU A 197 -12.66 -7.22 -13.59
CA GLU A 197 -13.38 -6.34 -14.52
C GLU A 197 -13.87 -5.12 -13.79
N VAL A 198 -13.73 -3.94 -14.38
CA VAL A 198 -14.23 -2.67 -13.85
C VAL A 198 -15.13 -2.03 -14.90
N THR A 199 -16.34 -1.63 -14.50
CA THR A 199 -17.31 -0.94 -15.35
C THR A 199 -17.70 0.37 -14.71
N ASP A 200 -17.69 1.46 -15.47
CA ASP A 200 -18.11 2.78 -15.00
C ASP A 200 -19.62 3.02 -15.18
N ASN A 201 -20.12 4.17 -14.72
CA ASN A 201 -21.52 4.57 -14.85
C ASN A 201 -21.97 4.86 -16.29
N LYS A 202 -21.05 4.94 -17.27
CA LYS A 202 -21.36 5.08 -18.70
C LYS A 202 -21.44 3.73 -19.40
N GLY A 203 -21.03 2.65 -18.72
CA GLY A 203 -20.92 1.31 -19.28
C GLY A 203 -19.58 1.03 -19.94
N ASP A 204 -18.59 1.94 -19.80
CA ASP A 204 -17.23 1.68 -20.27
C ASP A 204 -16.60 0.61 -19.36
N LYS A 205 -16.02 -0.42 -19.98
CA LYS A 205 -15.50 -1.62 -19.32
C LYS A 205 -13.99 -1.73 -19.50
N LYS A 206 -13.29 -2.04 -18.41
CA LYS A 206 -11.87 -2.43 -18.41
C LYS A 206 -11.72 -3.83 -17.85
N GLN A 207 -11.07 -4.70 -18.60
CA GLN A 207 -10.71 -6.05 -18.18
C GLN A 207 -9.23 -6.05 -17.84
N LEU A 208 -8.87 -6.39 -16.60
CA LEU A 208 -7.51 -6.31 -16.07
C LEU A 208 -6.97 -7.72 -15.86
N HIS A 209 -5.93 -8.08 -16.60
CA HIS A 209 -5.21 -9.33 -16.47
C HIS A 209 -3.85 -9.09 -15.83
N TYR A 210 -3.64 -9.62 -14.62
CA TYR A 210 -2.38 -9.50 -13.89
C TYR A 210 -1.42 -10.61 -14.32
N LEU A 211 -0.40 -10.25 -15.09
CA LEU A 211 0.62 -11.17 -15.59
C LEU A 211 1.71 -11.36 -14.52
N ARG A 212 1.94 -12.61 -14.13
CA ARG A 212 2.81 -12.99 -13.01
C ARG A 212 4.04 -13.76 -13.48
N ALA A 213 5.14 -13.50 -12.79
CA ALA A 213 6.39 -14.25 -12.83
C ALA A 213 6.76 -14.66 -11.39
N PRO A 214 7.83 -15.44 -11.16
CA PRO A 214 8.23 -15.83 -9.80
C PRO A 214 8.46 -14.66 -8.84
N ASN A 215 8.80 -13.46 -9.34
CA ASN A 215 8.93 -12.22 -8.55
C ASN A 215 7.62 -11.40 -8.46
N GLY A 216 6.47 -12.05 -8.65
CA GLY A 216 5.14 -11.44 -8.56
C GLY A 216 4.63 -10.86 -9.88
N VAL A 217 3.68 -9.93 -9.79
CA VAL A 217 3.13 -9.25 -10.98
C VAL A 217 4.21 -8.38 -11.62
N PHE A 218 4.41 -8.54 -12.93
CA PHE A 218 5.36 -7.75 -13.72
C PHE A 218 4.68 -6.90 -14.80
N ALA A 219 3.45 -7.22 -15.18
CA ALA A 219 2.66 -6.45 -16.13
C ALA A 219 1.16 -6.60 -15.88
N ILE A 220 0.40 -5.60 -16.31
CA ILE A 220 -1.05 -5.60 -16.36
C ILE A 220 -1.47 -5.45 -17.81
N PHE A 221 -2.14 -6.48 -18.34
CA PHE A 221 -2.74 -6.44 -19.66
C PHE A 221 -4.20 -6.00 -19.52
N THR A 222 -4.55 -4.90 -20.18
CA THR A 222 -5.86 -4.26 -20.10
C THR A 222 -6.57 -4.39 -21.43
N ILE A 223 -7.82 -4.85 -21.42
CA ILE A 223 -8.73 -4.76 -22.55
C ILE A 223 -9.80 -3.71 -22.21
N GLU A 224 -9.81 -2.60 -22.94
CA GLU A 224 -10.81 -1.54 -22.79
C GLU A 224 -11.91 -1.72 -23.85
N ASN A 225 -13.16 -1.75 -23.39
CA ASN A 225 -14.36 -1.85 -24.20
C ASN A 225 -14.33 -2.99 -25.25
N GLU A 226 -13.66 -4.10 -24.89
CA GLU A 226 -13.48 -5.29 -25.74
C GLU A 226 -12.82 -4.99 -27.10
N LYS A 227 -12.07 -3.88 -27.19
CA LYS A 227 -11.53 -3.35 -28.45
C LYS A 227 -10.07 -2.93 -28.38
N VAL A 228 -9.68 -2.29 -27.29
CA VAL A 228 -8.34 -1.70 -27.14
C VAL A 228 -7.54 -2.53 -26.17
N GLU A 229 -6.44 -3.11 -26.64
CA GLU A 229 -5.54 -3.93 -25.84
C GLU A 229 -4.29 -3.13 -25.47
N LEU A 230 -3.97 -3.07 -24.19
CA LEU A 230 -2.83 -2.32 -23.65
C LEU A 230 -2.01 -3.22 -22.73
N THR A 231 -0.69 -3.25 -22.91
CA THR A 231 0.23 -3.87 -21.96
C THR A 231 0.98 -2.79 -21.21
N ASN A 232 0.86 -2.81 -19.89
CA ASN A 232 1.57 -1.91 -18.98
C ASN A 232 2.49 -2.72 -18.07
N TYR A 233 3.80 -2.52 -18.18
CA TYR A 233 4.80 -3.11 -17.30
C TYR A 233 4.88 -2.35 -15.99
N ILE A 234 5.07 -3.08 -14.89
CA ILE A 234 5.04 -2.57 -13.52
C ILE A 234 6.44 -2.66 -12.92
N LEU A 235 7.03 -1.51 -12.57
CA LEU A 235 8.30 -1.45 -11.85
C LEU A 235 8.05 -1.10 -10.39
N LYS A 236 8.66 -1.87 -9.50
CA LYS A 236 8.36 -1.87 -8.06
C LYS A 236 9.57 -1.41 -7.22
N ASP A 237 9.31 -0.91 -6.01
CA ASP A 237 10.35 -0.73 -4.99
C ASP A 237 10.71 -2.05 -4.30
N HIS A 238 11.58 -1.96 -3.28
CA HIS A 238 11.98 -3.11 -2.49
C HIS A 238 10.83 -3.76 -1.71
N LEU A 239 9.75 -3.01 -1.43
CA LEU A 239 8.55 -3.51 -0.76
C LEU A 239 7.54 -4.15 -1.74
N GLY A 240 7.79 -4.05 -3.05
CA GLY A 240 6.82 -4.46 -4.07
C GLY A 240 5.75 -3.41 -4.38
N SER A 241 5.88 -2.18 -3.87
CA SER A 241 4.99 -1.06 -4.21
C SER A 241 5.25 -0.59 -5.64
N ILE A 242 4.21 -0.24 -6.37
CA ILE A 242 4.34 0.21 -7.77
C ILE A 242 4.91 1.63 -7.83
N ASN A 243 6.11 1.82 -8.39
CA ASN A 243 6.65 3.18 -8.61
C ASN A 243 6.47 3.68 -10.03
N TYR A 244 6.64 2.82 -11.03
CA TYR A 244 6.54 3.23 -12.43
C TYR A 244 5.66 2.25 -13.18
N ILE A 245 4.83 2.82 -14.05
CA ILE A 245 4.06 2.08 -15.03
C ILE A 245 4.58 2.49 -16.41
N VAL A 246 4.97 1.50 -17.20
CA VAL A 246 5.64 1.69 -18.49
C VAL A 246 4.82 1.00 -19.58
N ASN A 247 4.49 1.69 -20.66
CA ASN A 247 3.70 1.11 -21.75
C ASN A 247 4.53 0.11 -22.60
N ALA A 248 3.86 -0.54 -23.55
CA ALA A 248 4.49 -1.46 -24.51
C ALA A 248 5.55 -0.80 -25.44
N SER A 249 5.61 0.53 -25.50
CA SER A 249 6.64 1.29 -26.23
C SER A 249 7.87 1.58 -25.37
N GLY A 250 7.86 1.24 -24.08
CA GLY A 250 8.95 1.51 -23.15
C GLY A 250 8.94 2.95 -22.60
N GLU A 251 7.80 3.65 -22.66
CA GLU A 251 7.61 5.00 -22.12
C GLU A 251 6.89 4.95 -20.76
N VAL A 252 7.32 5.79 -19.81
CA VAL A 252 6.65 5.91 -18.51
C VAL A 252 5.31 6.61 -18.71
N VAL A 253 4.20 5.90 -18.46
CA VAL A 253 2.84 6.46 -18.51
C VAL A 253 2.37 6.98 -17.16
N GLN A 254 2.95 6.46 -16.07
CA GLN A 254 2.68 6.98 -14.74
C GLN A 254 3.84 6.70 -13.78
N GLU A 255 4.09 7.66 -12.90
CA GLU A 255 4.97 7.50 -11.74
C GLU A 255 4.17 7.68 -10.44
N LEU A 256 4.49 6.87 -9.44
CA LEU A 256 3.88 6.85 -8.12
C LEU A 256 4.98 6.80 -7.05
N ASN A 257 4.74 7.45 -5.92
CA ASN A 257 5.59 7.37 -4.74
C ASN A 257 4.74 7.25 -3.48
N PHE A 258 5.26 6.49 -2.51
CA PHE A 258 4.62 6.27 -1.22
C PHE A 258 5.61 6.60 -0.10
N ASP A 259 5.11 7.10 1.02
CA ASP A 259 5.89 7.17 2.25
C ASP A 259 6.04 5.80 2.93
N ALA A 260 6.71 5.78 4.08
CA ALA A 260 6.93 4.57 4.84
C ALA A 260 5.63 3.85 5.24
N TRP A 261 4.52 4.58 5.39
CA TRP A 261 3.22 4.02 5.81
C TRP A 261 2.26 3.83 4.64
N GLY A 262 2.73 3.96 3.39
CA GLY A 262 1.92 3.74 2.20
C GLY A 262 1.07 4.93 1.76
N ARG A 263 1.21 6.11 2.37
CA ARG A 263 0.53 7.33 1.92
C ARG A 263 1.16 7.81 0.62
N ARG A 264 0.32 8.07 -0.39
CA ARG A 264 0.78 8.60 -1.68
C ARG A 264 1.35 10.00 -1.58
N ARG A 265 2.45 10.23 -2.29
CA ARG A 265 3.19 11.50 -2.35
C ARG A 265 3.46 11.91 -3.79
N ASN A 266 3.89 13.15 -3.97
CA ASN A 266 4.35 13.62 -5.27
C ASN A 266 5.62 12.84 -5.68
N PRO A 267 5.61 12.12 -6.80
CA PRO A 267 6.75 11.29 -7.21
C PRO A 267 8.00 12.10 -7.58
N ALA A 268 7.83 13.34 -8.03
CA ALA A 268 8.95 14.19 -8.43
C ALA A 268 9.68 14.83 -7.24
N THR A 269 8.97 15.12 -6.15
CA THR A 269 9.51 15.88 -5.00
C THR A 269 9.52 15.10 -3.69
N TRP A 270 8.79 14.00 -3.59
CA TRP A 270 8.55 13.20 -2.39
C TRP A 270 7.88 13.98 -1.24
N THR A 271 7.18 15.06 -1.60
CA THR A 271 6.36 15.83 -0.65
C THR A 271 4.92 15.30 -0.65
N TYR A 272 4.24 15.43 0.49
CA TYR A 272 2.83 15.07 0.59
C TYR A 272 1.96 15.94 -0.31
N TYR A 273 0.90 15.35 -0.86
CA TYR A 273 -0.16 16.12 -1.51
C TYR A 273 -0.94 16.90 -0.46
N ASP A 274 -1.43 18.08 -0.85
CA ASP A 274 -2.36 18.84 -0.04
C ASP A 274 -3.66 18.03 0.08
N PRO A 275 -4.14 17.75 1.31
CA PRO A 275 -5.37 16.97 1.54
C PRO A 275 -6.63 17.58 0.89
N SER A 276 -6.65 18.89 0.67
CA SER A 276 -7.73 19.61 -0.02
C SER A 276 -7.68 19.47 -1.54
N THR A 277 -6.57 18.97 -2.08
CA THR A 277 -6.39 18.77 -3.52
C THR A 277 -6.77 17.36 -3.94
N THR A 278 -7.39 17.23 -5.11
CA THR A 278 -7.67 15.92 -5.70
C THR A 278 -6.35 15.21 -6.00
N LEU A 279 -6.17 14.02 -5.42
CA LEU A 279 -5.02 13.18 -5.70
C LEU A 279 -4.99 12.84 -7.20
N PRO A 280 -3.81 12.82 -7.84
CA PRO A 280 -3.69 12.32 -9.21
C PRO A 280 -4.30 10.93 -9.31
N GLN A 281 -5.22 10.77 -10.27
CA GLN A 281 -5.91 9.51 -10.49
C GLN A 281 -4.89 8.44 -10.93
N PRO A 282 -4.78 7.33 -10.20
CA PRO A 282 -3.87 6.27 -10.58
C PRO A 282 -4.45 5.50 -11.78
N LEU A 283 -3.59 5.02 -12.67
CA LEU A 283 -3.99 4.23 -13.83
C LEU A 283 -4.61 2.89 -13.41
N PHE A 284 -4.15 2.36 -12.27
CA PHE A 284 -4.69 1.20 -11.59
C PHE A 284 -4.87 1.50 -10.10
N ASP A 285 -5.84 0.90 -9.44
CA ASP A 285 -6.02 1.01 -7.99
C ASP A 285 -4.94 0.30 -7.16
N ARG A 286 -4.00 -0.43 -7.80
CA ARG A 286 -2.87 -1.06 -7.10
C ARG A 286 -1.78 -0.05 -6.82
N GLY A 287 -1.23 -0.07 -5.61
CA GLY A 287 -0.21 0.88 -5.19
C GLY A 287 0.80 0.31 -4.21
N TYR A 288 0.79 0.83 -2.99
CA TYR A 288 1.67 0.43 -1.89
C TYR A 288 1.60 -1.08 -1.65
N THR A 289 2.75 -1.75 -1.65
CA THR A 289 2.88 -3.21 -1.47
C THR A 289 1.93 -4.03 -2.37
N PHE A 290 1.57 -3.48 -3.54
CA PHE A 290 0.61 -4.02 -4.51
C PHE A 290 -0.85 -4.15 -3.98
N HIS A 291 -1.17 -3.49 -2.88
CA HIS A 291 -2.52 -3.44 -2.33
C HIS A 291 -3.44 -2.48 -3.07
N GLU A 292 -4.75 -2.70 -2.92
CA GLU A 292 -5.78 -1.83 -3.50
C GLU A 292 -5.92 -0.56 -2.66
N HIS A 293 -5.80 0.59 -3.31
CA HIS A 293 -6.03 1.89 -2.72
C HIS A 293 -7.49 2.29 -2.96
N LEU A 294 -8.22 2.49 -1.86
CA LEU A 294 -9.56 3.05 -1.85
C LEU A 294 -9.45 4.56 -1.69
N ASP A 295 -9.01 5.22 -2.75
CA ASP A 295 -8.59 6.63 -2.75
C ASP A 295 -9.66 7.63 -2.32
N ASP A 296 -10.92 7.32 -2.60
CA ASP A 296 -12.07 8.10 -2.16
C ASP A 296 -12.15 8.12 -0.63
N PHE A 297 -11.87 6.99 0.02
CA PHE A 297 -11.93 6.79 1.47
C PHE A 297 -10.60 7.02 2.19
N LYS A 298 -9.52 7.29 1.44
CA LYS A 298 -8.13 7.38 1.95
C LYS A 298 -7.65 6.11 2.65
N LEU A 299 -8.22 4.96 2.33
CA LEU A 299 -7.88 3.67 2.91
C LEU A 299 -7.11 2.79 1.94
N ILE A 300 -6.35 1.86 2.48
CA ILE A 300 -5.75 0.76 1.73
C ILE A 300 -6.46 -0.52 2.17
N ASN A 301 -6.98 -1.26 1.20
CA ASN A 301 -7.56 -2.57 1.45
C ASN A 301 -6.45 -3.63 1.39
N MET A 302 -6.15 -4.20 2.55
CA MET A 302 -5.16 -5.27 2.73
C MET A 302 -5.91 -6.61 2.79
N PRO A 303 -6.01 -7.38 1.68
CA PRO A 303 -6.81 -8.59 1.63
C PRO A 303 -6.10 -9.75 2.33
N ALA A 304 -6.86 -10.62 2.97
CA ALA A 304 -6.34 -11.89 3.47
C ALA A 304 -5.77 -12.76 2.35
N CYS A 305 -4.64 -13.42 2.64
CA CYS A 305 -4.08 -14.46 1.81
C CYS A 305 -5.14 -15.51 1.42
N ARG A 306 -5.27 -15.78 0.12
CA ARG A 306 -6.07 -16.90 -0.42
C ARG A 306 -5.46 -18.28 -0.13
N ASN A 307 -4.18 -18.35 0.25
CA ASN A 307 -3.44 -19.61 0.44
C ASN A 307 -3.46 -20.18 1.87
N ILE A 308 -4.13 -19.52 2.82
CA ILE A 308 -4.45 -20.13 4.11
C ILE A 308 -5.87 -20.65 3.99
N SER A 309 -6.06 -21.95 4.20
CA SER A 309 -7.29 -22.74 4.06
C SER A 309 -8.48 -22.28 4.94
N GLU A 310 -8.48 -21.04 5.44
CA GLU A 310 -9.40 -20.56 6.45
C GLU A 310 -10.20 -19.30 6.04
N GLY A 311 -10.16 -18.88 4.78
CA GLY A 311 -11.06 -17.82 4.29
C GLY A 311 -10.98 -16.51 5.11
N ARG A 312 -9.78 -16.16 5.59
CA ARG A 312 -9.55 -15.08 6.56
C ARG A 312 -9.88 -13.69 5.98
N ASN A 313 -9.94 -12.67 6.84
CA ASN A 313 -10.54 -11.36 6.54
C ASN A 313 -9.54 -10.33 6.01
N GLY A 314 -9.81 -9.64 4.90
CA GLY A 314 -9.02 -8.43 4.61
C GLY A 314 -9.27 -7.38 5.69
N ARG A 315 -8.25 -6.59 6.05
CA ARG A 315 -8.38 -5.45 6.95
C ARG A 315 -8.24 -4.15 6.19
N MET A 316 -8.99 -3.15 6.62
CA MET A 316 -8.80 -1.78 6.14
C MET A 316 -7.68 -1.14 6.94
N TYR A 317 -6.75 -0.54 6.21
CA TYR A 317 -5.59 0.13 6.76
C TYR A 317 -5.65 1.61 6.43
N ASP A 318 -5.43 2.45 7.45
CA ASP A 318 -5.28 3.89 7.29
C ASP A 318 -3.78 4.24 7.28
N PRO A 319 -3.24 4.68 6.13
CA PRO A 319 -1.82 5.05 6.00
C PRO A 319 -1.45 6.35 6.71
N VAL A 320 -2.41 7.24 7.00
CA VAL A 320 -2.14 8.48 7.75
C VAL A 320 -2.02 8.15 9.24
N LEU A 321 -2.98 7.39 9.77
CA LEU A 321 -2.96 6.94 11.17
C LEU A 321 -1.90 5.87 11.44
N ALA A 322 -1.39 5.22 10.40
CA ALA A 322 -0.47 4.10 10.47
C ALA A 322 -1.03 2.90 11.26
N ARG A 323 -2.34 2.65 11.11
CA ARG A 323 -3.08 1.65 11.89
C ARG A 323 -4.16 0.95 11.06
N PHE A 324 -4.46 -0.29 11.42
CA PHE A 324 -5.64 -0.97 10.94
C PHE A 324 -6.90 -0.42 11.61
N LEU A 325 -8.05 -0.53 10.94
CA LEU A 325 -9.35 -0.12 11.47
C LEU A 325 -10.09 -1.26 12.20
N SER A 326 -9.54 -2.46 12.16
CA SER A 326 -10.02 -3.64 12.86
C SER A 326 -8.86 -4.39 13.53
N PRO A 327 -9.12 -5.06 14.67
CA PRO A 327 -8.09 -5.81 15.38
C PRO A 327 -7.63 -7.04 14.58
N ASP A 328 -6.34 -7.35 14.66
CA ASP A 328 -5.76 -8.62 14.23
C ASP A 328 -6.26 -9.76 15.13
N PRO A 329 -6.86 -10.83 14.60
CA PRO A 329 -7.15 -12.04 15.36
C PRO A 329 -5.90 -12.89 15.65
N ILE A 330 -4.75 -12.59 15.04
CA ILE A 330 -3.51 -13.35 15.19
C ILE A 330 -2.49 -12.57 16.01
N VAL A 331 -1.91 -13.24 17.00
CA VAL A 331 -0.66 -12.81 17.62
C VAL A 331 0.49 -13.49 16.89
N GLN A 332 1.21 -12.72 16.06
CA GLN A 332 2.25 -13.22 15.15
C GLN A 332 3.46 -13.77 15.90
N LEU A 333 3.90 -13.07 16.95
CA LEU A 333 5.06 -13.42 17.78
C LEU A 333 4.65 -13.39 19.26
N PRO A 334 4.16 -14.51 19.83
CA PRO A 334 3.70 -14.56 21.22
C PRO A 334 4.79 -14.19 22.24
N GLU A 335 6.06 -14.37 21.90
CA GLU A 335 7.20 -14.03 22.77
C GLU A 335 7.60 -12.54 22.68
N TYR A 336 7.03 -11.79 21.74
CA TYR A 336 7.31 -10.37 21.55
C TYR A 336 6.12 -9.51 22.01
N SER A 337 6.33 -8.72 23.06
CA SER A 337 5.25 -7.94 23.69
C SER A 337 4.55 -6.98 22.72
N GLN A 338 5.25 -6.44 21.72
CA GLN A 338 4.67 -5.53 20.72
C GLN A 338 3.69 -6.26 19.79
N SER A 339 3.83 -7.59 19.60
CA SER A 339 2.93 -8.38 18.76
C SER A 339 1.51 -8.50 19.32
N TYR A 340 1.29 -8.12 20.57
CA TYR A 340 -0.04 -8.08 21.17
C TYR A 340 -0.83 -6.83 20.76
N ASN A 341 -0.18 -5.85 20.13
CA ASN A 341 -0.88 -4.71 19.55
C ASN A 341 -1.57 -5.10 18.23
N SER A 342 -2.84 -5.51 18.35
CA SER A 342 -3.67 -5.98 17.25
C SER A 342 -3.98 -4.94 16.17
N TYR A 343 -3.66 -3.66 16.39
CA TYR A 343 -3.91 -2.58 15.43
C TYR A 343 -2.64 -2.08 14.72
N SER A 344 -1.47 -2.50 15.21
CA SER A 344 -0.19 -2.08 14.65
C SER A 344 0.02 -2.66 13.24
N TYR A 345 0.55 -1.84 12.34
CA TYR A 345 1.00 -2.31 11.03
C TYR A 345 2.45 -2.77 11.14
N VAL A 346 2.68 -4.06 10.88
CA VAL A 346 3.98 -4.72 10.81
C VAL A 346 4.97 -4.32 11.93
N LEU A 347 4.51 -4.42 13.18
CA LEU A 347 5.31 -4.10 14.39
C LEU A 347 5.86 -2.67 14.41
N ASN A 348 5.25 -1.75 13.65
CA ASN A 348 5.71 -0.38 13.43
C ASN A 348 7.03 -0.25 12.63
N ASN A 349 7.40 -1.25 11.83
CA ASN A 349 8.55 -1.19 10.91
C ASN A 349 8.15 -1.49 9.46
N PRO A 350 7.51 -0.53 8.78
CA PRO A 350 6.90 -0.75 7.46
C PRO A 350 7.88 -0.70 6.29
N LEU A 351 9.16 -0.47 6.56
CA LEU A 351 10.22 -0.40 5.54
C LEU A 351 11.01 -1.70 5.42
N LEU A 352 10.93 -2.55 6.45
CA LEU A 352 11.48 -3.90 6.45
C LEU A 352 10.41 -4.93 6.13
N PHE A 353 9.23 -4.77 6.72
CA PHE A 353 8.15 -5.74 6.63
C PHE A 353 7.04 -5.27 5.70
N THR A 354 6.45 -6.23 4.99
CA THR A 354 5.17 -6.05 4.34
C THR A 354 4.16 -6.98 4.99
N ASP A 355 2.88 -6.66 4.88
CA ASP A 355 1.81 -7.57 5.27
C ASP A 355 0.96 -7.89 4.03
N PRO A 356 1.38 -8.85 3.19
CA PRO A 356 0.66 -9.23 1.98
C PRO A 356 -0.76 -9.75 2.23
N SER A 357 -1.06 -10.10 3.49
CA SER A 357 -2.31 -10.71 3.93
C SER A 357 -3.16 -9.79 4.81
N GLY A 358 -2.61 -8.67 5.27
CA GLY A 358 -3.17 -7.92 6.37
C GLY A 358 -3.24 -8.70 7.69
N PHE A 359 -2.43 -9.73 7.97
CA PHE A 359 -2.37 -10.45 9.25
C PHE A 359 -0.99 -10.94 9.71
N SER A 360 0.02 -10.90 8.84
CA SER A 360 1.35 -11.41 9.15
C SER A 360 2.40 -10.51 8.55
N ALA A 361 3.30 -9.98 9.38
CA ALA A 361 4.55 -9.43 8.88
C ALA A 361 5.30 -10.54 8.16
N ASP A 362 5.37 -10.47 6.84
CA ASP A 362 6.16 -11.40 6.06
C ASP A 362 7.58 -10.84 5.97
N TRP A 363 8.56 -11.69 6.27
CA TRP A 363 9.95 -11.39 5.95
C TRP A 363 10.10 -11.51 4.45
N PHE A 364 10.90 -10.67 3.81
CA PHE A 364 11.26 -10.89 2.41
C PHE A 364 11.99 -12.23 2.24
N ILE A 365 11.23 -13.29 1.97
CA ILE A 365 11.70 -14.51 1.35
C ILE A 365 10.68 -14.86 0.28
N ASN A 366 11.00 -14.49 -0.97
CA ASN A 366 10.31 -14.98 -2.16
C ASN A 366 10.01 -16.47 -2.01
N SER A 367 8.73 -16.83 -1.93
CA SER A 367 8.26 -18.18 -2.23
C SER A 367 7.29 -18.13 -3.40
#